data_AF-S6UIF8-F1
#
_entry.id   AF-S6UIF8-F1
#
_cell.length_a   1.000
_cell.length_b   1.000
_cell.length_c   1.000
_cell.angle_alpha   90.00
_cell.angle_beta   90.00
_cell.angle_gamma   90.00
#
_symmetry.space_group_name_H-M   'P 1'
#
loop_
_entity.id
_entity.type
_entity.pdbx_description
1 polymer ?
#
loop_
_entity_poly.entity_id
_entity_poly.type
_entity_poly.pdbx_seq_one_letter_code
_entity_poly.pdbx_strand_id
1 'polypeptide(L)'
;MLAPRLTPLPTFPALLFGLSGCLVDFGAQAATSDTPDDEHAQLTPGAQNALKALRDQGMPCAWIDELPEALSTPLAAPVNDWMIAAPRPTAGWPRPDACWM
;
A
#
# COMPACT_ATOMS: atom_id res chain seq x y z
N MET A 1 -8.56 -29.97 -36.08
CA MET A 1 -7.37 -29.30 -35.50
C MET A 1 -7.86 -28.21 -34.57
N LEU A 2 -7.68 -28.37 -33.25
CA LEU A 2 -8.00 -27.33 -32.27
C LEU A 2 -6.81 -26.37 -32.19
N ALA A 3 -6.99 -25.12 -32.62
CA ALA A 3 -5.97 -24.09 -32.48
C ALA A 3 -5.83 -23.69 -30.99
N PRO A 4 -4.62 -23.49 -30.47
CA PRO A 4 -4.42 -23.04 -29.10
C PRO A 4 -4.99 -21.62 -28.95
N ARG A 5 -5.90 -21.43 -27.99
CA ARG A 5 -6.31 -20.10 -27.57
C ARG A 5 -5.18 -19.49 -26.74
N LEU A 6 -4.49 -18.52 -27.30
CA LEU A 6 -3.61 -17.63 -26.55
C LEU A 6 -4.51 -16.68 -25.75
N THR A 7 -4.86 -17.06 -24.51
CA THR A 7 -5.44 -16.10 -23.57
C THR A 7 -4.33 -15.15 -23.13
N PRO A 8 -4.42 -13.84 -23.40
CA PRO A 8 -3.46 -12.88 -22.86
C PRO A 8 -3.48 -12.96 -21.33
N LEU A 9 -2.30 -12.82 -20.72
CA LEU A 9 -2.21 -12.77 -19.26
C LEU A 9 -3.03 -11.59 -18.75
N PRO A 10 -3.80 -11.77 -17.66
CA PRO A 10 -4.56 -10.68 -17.08
C PRO A 10 -3.59 -9.57 -16.61
N THR A 11 -3.88 -8.34 -17.00
CA THR A 11 -3.22 -7.15 -16.47
C THR A 11 -3.80 -6.84 -15.09
N PHE A 12 -2.97 -6.33 -14.18
CA PHE A 12 -3.47 -5.84 -12.90
C PHE A 12 -4.17 -4.50 -13.11
N PRO A 13 -5.45 -4.35 -12.73
CA PRO A 13 -6.16 -3.09 -12.90
C PRO A 13 -5.78 -2.06 -11.82
N ALA A 14 -5.34 -2.51 -10.66
CA ALA A 14 -4.85 -1.69 -9.55
C ALA A 14 -4.02 -2.55 -8.59
N LEU A 15 -3.24 -1.89 -7.72
CA LEU A 15 -2.51 -2.52 -6.62
C LEU A 15 -2.87 -1.85 -5.28
N LEU A 16 -3.02 -2.65 -4.24
CA LEU A 16 -3.22 -2.19 -2.87
C LEU A 16 -1.98 -2.55 -2.05
N PHE A 17 -1.46 -1.59 -1.29
CA PHE A 17 -0.28 -1.77 -0.45
C PHE A 17 -0.61 -1.50 1.02
N GLY A 18 -0.04 -2.28 1.94
CA GLY A 18 0.02 -1.86 3.34
C GLY A 18 0.94 -0.65 3.47
N LEU A 19 0.65 0.28 4.38
CA LEU A 19 1.50 1.45 4.60
C LEU A 19 2.66 1.12 5.57
N SER A 20 2.39 0.98 6.86
CA SER A 20 3.37 0.63 7.90
C SER A 20 3.85 -0.82 7.75
N GLY A 21 5.16 -1.05 7.92
CA GLY A 21 5.77 -2.37 7.76
C GLY A 21 5.84 -2.89 6.32
N CYS A 22 5.44 -2.09 5.32
CA CYS A 22 5.39 -2.50 3.93
C CYS A 22 5.97 -1.43 3.00
N LEU A 23 5.26 -0.31 2.77
CA LEU A 23 5.79 0.80 1.97
C LEU A 23 6.81 1.63 2.75
N VAL A 24 6.49 1.92 4.01
CA VAL A 24 7.28 2.71 4.96
C VAL A 24 7.39 1.96 6.29
N ASP A 25 8.06 2.56 7.27
CA ASP A 25 8.12 2.08 8.66
C ASP A 25 8.62 0.63 8.74
N PHE A 26 9.89 0.42 8.38
CA PHE A 26 10.49 -0.91 8.38
C PHE A 26 10.40 -1.56 9.77
N GLY A 27 9.70 -2.69 9.84
CA GLY A 27 9.45 -3.39 11.11
C GLY A 27 8.20 -2.93 11.86
N ALA A 28 7.33 -2.09 11.25
CA ALA A 28 6.06 -1.64 11.82
C ALA A 28 6.20 -0.98 13.21
N GLN A 29 7.21 -0.12 13.36
CA GLN A 29 7.56 0.51 14.64
C GLN A 29 6.61 1.66 15.01
N ALA A 30 5.90 2.25 14.05
CA ALA A 30 4.93 3.31 14.32
C ALA A 30 3.77 2.84 15.21
N ALA A 31 3.47 1.54 15.25
CA ALA A 31 2.48 0.98 16.17
C ALA A 31 2.91 0.99 17.65
N THR A 32 4.20 1.21 17.92
CA THR A 32 4.77 1.18 19.29
C THR A 32 4.74 2.52 20.00
N SER A 33 4.35 3.60 19.30
CA SER A 33 4.28 4.96 19.85
C SER A 33 3.01 5.68 19.37
N ASP A 34 2.41 6.49 20.25
CA ASP A 34 1.29 7.35 19.89
C ASP A 34 1.72 8.65 19.19
N THR A 35 3.02 8.93 19.13
CA THR A 35 3.57 10.11 18.45
C THR A 35 4.16 9.73 17.09
N PRO A 36 3.82 10.45 16.02
CA PRO A 36 4.44 10.24 14.71
C PRO A 36 5.92 10.60 14.78
N ASP A 37 6.74 9.76 14.16
CA ASP A 37 8.18 9.97 14.02
C ASP A 37 8.53 10.02 12.53
N ASP A 38 9.31 11.01 12.12
CA ASP A 38 9.73 11.21 10.73
C ASP A 38 10.62 10.05 10.25
N GLU A 39 11.31 9.35 11.16
CA GLU A 39 12.12 8.17 10.80
C GLU A 39 11.24 7.03 10.25
N HIS A 40 10.03 6.87 10.77
CA HIS A 40 9.10 5.84 10.31
C HIS A 40 8.49 6.15 8.94
N ALA A 41 8.52 7.41 8.50
CA ALA A 41 8.06 7.78 7.15
C ALA A 41 9.08 7.41 6.05
N GLN A 42 10.25 6.85 6.40
CA GLN A 42 11.20 6.40 5.41
C GLN A 42 10.70 5.16 4.65
N LEU A 43 10.84 5.19 3.32
CA LEU A 43 10.49 4.07 2.46
C LEU A 43 11.33 2.84 2.79
N THR A 44 10.70 1.67 2.76
CA THR A 44 11.41 0.41 2.96
C THR A 44 12.39 0.13 1.80
N PRO A 45 13.46 -0.65 2.05
CA PRO A 45 14.44 -0.98 1.02
C PRO A 45 13.79 -1.57 -0.24
N GLY A 46 14.03 -0.96 -1.39
CA GLY A 46 13.49 -1.39 -2.68
C GLY A 46 12.11 -0.80 -3.03
N ALA A 47 11.35 -0.28 -2.06
CA ALA A 47 10.04 0.34 -2.31
C ALA A 47 10.16 1.53 -3.27
N GLN A 48 11.17 2.39 -3.09
CA GLN A 48 11.33 3.57 -3.96
C GLN A 48 11.47 3.20 -5.45
N ASN A 49 12.26 2.19 -5.77
CA ASN A 49 12.44 1.74 -7.16
C ASN A 49 11.17 1.08 -7.72
N ALA A 50 10.49 0.26 -6.91
CA ALA A 50 9.24 -0.38 -7.30
C ALA A 50 8.13 0.65 -7.55
N LEU A 51 7.93 1.61 -6.63
CA LEU A 51 6.93 2.66 -6.74
C LEU A 51 7.20 3.57 -7.94
N LYS A 52 8.46 3.89 -8.22
CA LYS A 52 8.84 4.63 -9.44
C LYS A 52 8.40 3.88 -10.70
N ALA A 53 8.70 2.59 -10.79
CA ALA A 53 8.30 1.78 -11.95
C ALA A 53 6.78 1.69 -12.11
N LEU A 54 6.03 1.60 -11.01
CA LEU A 54 4.55 1.56 -11.01
C LEU A 54 3.96 2.91 -11.46
N ARG A 55 4.52 4.02 -10.96
CA ARG A 55 4.12 5.36 -11.36
C ARG A 55 4.38 5.61 -12.85
N ASP A 56 5.56 5.21 -13.35
CA ASP A 56 5.92 5.38 -14.75
C ASP A 56 5.02 4.53 -15.69
N GLN A 57 4.46 3.43 -15.18
CA GLN A 57 3.45 2.61 -15.88
C GLN A 57 2.02 3.14 -15.77
N GLY A 58 1.78 4.19 -14.97
CA GLY A 58 0.44 4.69 -14.68
C GLY A 58 -0.43 3.69 -13.91
N MET A 59 0.17 2.78 -13.13
CA MET A 59 -0.56 1.78 -12.35
C MET A 59 -1.37 2.49 -11.25
N PRO A 60 -2.70 2.29 -11.18
CA PRO A 60 -3.49 2.77 -10.07
C PRO A 60 -3.08 2.07 -8.78
N CYS A 61 -2.69 2.85 -7.78
CA CYS A 61 -2.28 2.33 -6.48
C CYS A 61 -3.05 3.02 -5.35
N ALA A 62 -3.32 2.27 -4.29
CA ALA A 62 -3.82 2.79 -3.03
C ALA A 62 -3.04 2.18 -1.86
N TRP A 63 -2.95 2.91 -0.74
CA TRP A 63 -2.40 2.39 0.50
C TRP A 63 -3.50 2.16 1.54
N ILE A 64 -3.32 1.15 2.38
CA ILE A 64 -4.23 0.81 3.49
C ILE A 64 -3.43 0.64 4.78
N ASP A 65 -3.99 1.11 5.88
CA ASP A 65 -3.41 0.94 7.21
C ASP A 65 -4.52 0.93 8.28
N GLU A 66 -4.23 0.31 9.42
CA GLU A 66 -5.11 0.27 10.59
C GLU A 66 -4.71 1.29 11.67
N LEU A 67 -3.55 1.92 11.52
CA LEU A 67 -3.07 2.96 12.43
C LEU A 67 -4.03 4.16 12.45
N PRO A 68 -4.14 4.87 13.59
CA PRO A 68 -4.85 6.14 13.68
C PRO A 68 -4.40 7.15 12.61
N GLU A 69 -5.29 8.03 12.16
CA GLU A 69 -4.98 9.03 11.12
C GLU A 69 -3.78 9.90 11.49
N ALA A 70 -3.68 10.25 12.77
CA ALA A 70 -2.56 11.02 13.33
C ALA A 70 -1.19 10.37 13.08
N LEU A 71 -1.13 9.04 12.90
CA LEU A 71 0.08 8.30 12.57
C LEU A 71 0.15 7.97 11.07
N SER A 72 -0.93 7.48 10.46
CA SER A 72 -0.91 7.05 9.05
C SER A 72 -0.66 8.21 8.08
N THR A 73 -1.22 9.39 8.35
CA THR A 73 -1.09 10.56 7.47
C THR A 73 0.36 11.04 7.34
N PRO A 74 1.11 11.27 8.43
CA PRO A 74 2.53 11.63 8.32
C PRO A 74 3.37 10.50 7.70
N LEU A 75 3.08 9.24 8.03
CA LEU A 75 3.77 8.09 7.42
C LEU A 75 3.58 8.01 5.89
N ALA A 76 2.39 8.36 5.40
CA ALA A 76 2.06 8.33 3.98
C ALA A 76 2.62 9.52 3.20
N ALA A 77 3.19 10.54 3.84
CA ALA A 77 3.69 11.75 3.18
C ALA A 77 4.56 11.49 1.93
N PRO A 78 5.48 10.49 1.89
CA PRO A 78 6.29 10.21 0.70
C PRO A 78 5.52 9.64 -0.49
N VAL A 79 4.34 9.05 -0.26
CA VAL A 79 3.55 8.36 -1.30
C VAL A 79 2.25 9.09 -1.64
N ASN A 80 1.80 10.02 -0.80
CA ASN A 80 0.52 10.72 -0.93
C ASN A 80 0.43 11.70 -2.11
N ASP A 81 1.56 12.00 -2.78
CA ASP A 81 1.59 12.82 -4.01
C ASP A 81 0.91 12.12 -5.20
N TRP A 82 0.92 10.78 -5.22
CA TRP A 82 0.46 10.00 -6.38
C TRP A 82 -0.44 8.80 -6.01
N MET A 83 -0.42 8.36 -4.75
CA MET A 83 -1.20 7.23 -4.25
C MET A 83 -2.33 7.73 -3.35
N ILE A 84 -3.51 7.11 -3.44
CA ILE A 84 -4.67 7.47 -2.60
C ILE A 84 -4.73 6.62 -1.34
N ALA A 85 -5.25 7.19 -0.26
CA ALA A 85 -5.66 6.44 0.92
C ALA A 85 -6.89 5.58 0.56
N ALA A 86 -6.80 4.26 0.77
CA ALA A 86 -7.96 3.40 0.68
C ALA A 86 -8.93 3.66 1.85
N PRO A 87 -10.24 3.44 1.68
CA PRO A 87 -11.19 3.48 2.77
C PRO A 87 -10.74 2.58 3.91
N ARG A 88 -10.78 3.10 5.14
CA ARG A 88 -10.38 2.32 6.32
C ARG A 88 -11.35 1.15 6.52
N PRO A 89 -10.83 -0.07 6.74
CA PRO A 89 -11.69 -1.18 7.07
C PRO A 89 -12.33 -0.93 8.44
N THR A 90 -13.65 -1.09 8.53
CA THR A 90 -14.38 -0.98 9.80
C THR A 90 -14.16 -2.18 10.73
N ALA A 91 -13.58 -3.25 10.19
CA ALA A 91 -13.22 -4.47 10.90
C ALA A 91 -11.69 -4.64 10.90
N GLY A 92 -11.15 -5.09 12.02
CA GLY A 92 -9.71 -5.32 12.15
C GLY A 92 -9.20 -6.38 11.16
N TRP A 93 -8.14 -6.08 10.42
CA TRP A 93 -7.40 -7.01 9.59
C TRP A 93 -6.61 -8.00 10.47
N PRO A 94 -6.36 -9.26 10.05
CA PRO A 94 -6.82 -9.95 8.85
C PRO A 94 -8.15 -10.67 9.10
N ARG A 95 -9.26 -9.97 8.95
CA ARG A 95 -10.59 -10.58 8.85
C ARG A 95 -10.75 -11.07 7.40
N PRO A 96 -10.91 -12.37 7.13
CA PRO A 96 -11.06 -12.89 5.75
C PRO A 96 -12.21 -12.23 4.97
N ASP A 97 -13.22 -11.76 5.69
CA ASP A 97 -14.40 -11.05 5.21
C ASP A 97 -14.15 -9.55 4.90
N ALA A 98 -13.03 -8.96 5.34
CA ALA A 98 -12.74 -7.54 5.14
C ALA A 98 -12.31 -7.17 3.70
N CYS A 99 -11.96 -8.14 2.85
CA CYS A 99 -11.57 -7.91 1.46
C CYS A 99 -12.74 -7.69 0.48
N TRP A 100 -13.99 -7.91 0.91
CA TRP A 100 -15.13 -8.10 -0.01
C TRP A 100 -16.37 -7.26 0.34
N MET A 101 -16.23 -6.23 1.19
CA MET A 101 -17.33 -5.31 1.53
C MET A 101 -17.12 -3.91 0.98
#